data_AF-A0A956DD74-F1
#
_entry.id   AF-A0A956DD74-F1
#
_cell.length_a   1.000
_cell.length_b   1.000
_cell.length_c   1.000
_cell.angle_alpha   90.00
_cell.angle_beta   90.00
_cell.angle_gamma   90.00
#
_symmetry.space_group_name_H-M   'P 1'
#
loop_
_entity.id
_entity.type
_entity.pdbx_description
1 polymer ?
#
loop_
_entity_poly.entity_id
_entity_poly.type
_entity_poly.pdbx_seq_one_letter_code
_entity_poly.pdbx_strand_id
1 'polypeptide(L)'
;MMKRLGLVFALALSLAFSGSAEAQLRRVLDLNRQAMEAYNNLEIEQAMQTLQEALQTAQRSNVTGSALARTYLNLGVVAIGGFGDNGQGLQYFTEALRADGSVQLDPLT
;
A
#
# COMPACT_ATOMS: atom_id res chain seq x y z
N MET A 1 -15.93 30.98 -47.50
CA MET A 1 -14.49 31.03 -47.18
C MET A 1 -14.34 31.71 -45.82
N MET A 2 -13.51 31.14 -44.93
CA MET A 2 -13.13 31.61 -43.58
C MET A 2 -14.17 31.41 -42.45
N LYS A 3 -13.87 30.87 -41.27
CA LYS A 3 -12.77 30.06 -40.70
C LYS A 3 -13.41 29.43 -39.45
N ARG A 4 -13.37 28.10 -39.32
CA ARG A 4 -13.86 27.38 -38.13
C ARG A 4 -13.02 27.82 -36.93
N LEU A 5 -13.63 28.52 -35.98
CA LEU A 5 -12.97 28.94 -34.73
C LEU A 5 -12.76 27.68 -33.89
N GLY A 6 -11.54 27.14 -33.98
CA GLY A 6 -11.14 25.91 -33.34
C GLY A 6 -11.20 26.02 -31.83
N LEU A 7 -11.96 25.11 -31.24
CA LEU A 7 -11.96 24.73 -29.84
C LEU A 7 -10.53 24.44 -29.38
N VAL A 8 -9.92 25.33 -28.61
CA VAL A 8 -8.72 25.03 -27.82
C VAL A 8 -9.01 25.44 -26.39
N PHE A 9 -9.73 24.58 -25.69
CA PHE A 9 -9.86 24.64 -24.25
C PHE A 9 -9.65 23.22 -23.72
N ALA A 10 -8.86 23.11 -22.65
CA ALA A 10 -8.51 21.90 -21.90
C ALA A 10 -7.31 21.07 -22.41
N LEU A 11 -6.09 21.50 -22.06
CA LEU A 11 -4.98 20.56 -21.83
C LEU A 11 -3.96 21.06 -20.78
N ALA A 12 -4.41 21.70 -19.70
CA ALA A 12 -3.48 22.28 -18.71
C ALA A 12 -3.89 22.03 -17.25
N LEU A 13 -4.52 20.90 -16.93
CA LEU A 13 -4.96 20.61 -15.55
C LEU A 13 -4.59 19.21 -15.03
N SER A 14 -3.53 18.58 -15.54
CA SER A 14 -3.13 17.22 -15.13
C SER A 14 -1.79 17.14 -14.40
N LEU A 15 -1.01 18.23 -14.29
CA LEU A 15 0.36 18.16 -13.73
C LEU A 15 0.44 18.26 -12.20
N ALA A 16 -0.62 18.72 -11.52
CA ALA A 16 -0.58 18.89 -10.06
C ALA A 16 -0.98 17.63 -9.27
N PHE A 17 -1.66 16.66 -9.89
CA PHE A 17 -2.18 15.49 -9.19
C PHE A 17 -1.11 14.39 -8.98
N SER A 18 -0.22 14.21 -9.96
CA SER A 18 0.82 13.15 -9.93
C SER A 18 1.84 13.35 -8.80
N GLY A 19 2.26 14.57 -8.48
CA GLY A 19 3.21 14.76 -7.36
C GLY A 19 2.72 14.21 -6.01
N SER A 20 1.40 14.17 -5.80
CA SER A 20 0.80 13.65 -4.58
C SER A 20 0.67 12.13 -4.56
N ALA A 21 0.27 11.49 -5.67
CA ALA A 21 0.05 10.05 -5.73
C ALA A 21 1.36 9.26 -5.52
N GLU A 22 2.42 9.66 -6.22
CA GLU A 22 3.75 9.07 -6.08
C GLU A 22 4.31 9.24 -4.65
N ALA A 23 4.04 10.38 -4.00
CA ALA A 23 4.45 10.61 -2.61
C ALA A 23 3.70 9.70 -1.63
N GLN A 24 2.40 9.50 -1.83
CA GLN A 24 1.59 8.60 -0.98
C GLN A 24 1.98 7.14 -1.18
N LEU A 25 2.25 6.72 -2.42
CA LEU A 25 2.80 5.38 -2.71
C LEU A 25 4.12 5.16 -1.96
N ARG A 26 5.06 6.10 -2.05
CA ARG A 26 6.35 6.02 -1.32
C ARG A 26 6.13 5.91 0.18
N ARG A 27 5.22 6.71 0.75
CA ARG A 27 4.87 6.65 2.17
C ARG A 27 4.37 5.26 2.58
N VAL A 28 3.48 4.65 1.78
CA VAL A 28 3.00 3.28 2.04
C VAL A 28 4.17 2.29 2.03
N LEU A 29 5.06 2.36 1.03
CA LEU A 29 6.22 1.46 0.94
C LEU A 29 7.19 1.63 2.12
N ASP A 30 7.43 2.87 2.55
CA ASP A 30 8.32 3.15 3.69
C ASP A 30 7.72 2.68 5.02
N LEU A 31 6.40 2.83 5.22
CA LEU A 31 5.72 2.29 6.40
C LEU A 31 5.78 0.75 6.43
N ASN A 32 5.60 0.10 5.27
CA ASN A 32 5.79 -1.35 5.18
C ASN A 32 7.19 -1.79 5.61
N ARG A 33 8.23 -1.09 5.14
CA ARG A 33 9.62 -1.39 5.50
C ARG A 33 9.86 -1.22 7.00
N GLN A 34 9.48 -0.06 7.56
CA GLN A 34 9.63 0.25 8.98
C GLN A 34 8.92 -0.77 9.87
N ALA A 35 7.72 -1.19 9.50
CA ALA A 35 7.00 -2.19 10.26
C ALA A 35 7.70 -3.55 10.29
N MET A 36 8.27 -3.98 9.17
CA MET A 36 9.00 -5.25 9.11
C MET A 36 10.36 -5.18 9.81
N GLU A 37 11.01 -4.01 9.82
CA GLU A 37 12.16 -3.74 10.69
C GLU A 37 11.77 -3.87 12.17
N ALA A 38 10.67 -3.24 12.61
CA ALA A 38 10.13 -3.37 13.96
C ALA A 38 9.79 -4.84 14.31
N TYR A 39 9.14 -5.56 13.37
CA TYR A 39 8.83 -6.98 13.56
C TYR A 39 10.09 -7.82 13.77
N ASN A 40 11.13 -7.60 12.96
CA ASN A 40 12.43 -8.28 13.09
C ASN A 40 13.13 -7.95 14.42
N ASN A 41 12.91 -6.76 14.95
CA ASN A 41 13.40 -6.33 16.27
C ASN A 41 12.52 -6.82 17.43
N LEU A 42 11.50 -7.65 17.16
CA LEU A 42 10.51 -8.15 18.12
C LEU A 42 9.62 -7.05 18.74
N GLU A 43 9.54 -5.89 18.09
CA GLU A 43 8.65 -4.77 18.45
C GLU A 43 7.27 -5.00 17.81
N ILE A 44 6.64 -6.12 18.18
CA ILE A 44 5.46 -6.67 17.49
C ILE A 44 4.27 -5.69 17.43
N GLU A 45 4.01 -5.01 18.54
CA GLU A 45 2.90 -4.05 18.65
C GLU A 45 3.12 -2.84 17.74
N GLN A 46 4.35 -2.33 17.67
CA GLN A 46 4.74 -1.25 16.79
C GLN A 46 4.60 -1.66 15.33
N ALA A 47 5.08 -2.86 14.97
CA ALA A 47 4.94 -3.40 13.62
C ALA A 47 3.46 -3.42 13.17
N MET A 48 2.56 -3.90 14.03
CA MET A 48 1.12 -3.93 13.75
C MET A 48 0.55 -2.52 13.57
N GLN A 49 0.87 -1.58 14.46
CA GLN A 49 0.40 -0.19 14.37
C GLN A 49 0.88 0.50 13.09
N THR A 50 2.16 0.35 12.75
CA THR A 50 2.75 0.93 11.54
C THR A 50 2.13 0.35 10.27
N LEU A 51 1.81 -0.96 10.24
CA LEU A 51 1.11 -1.56 9.10
C LEU A 51 -0.35 -1.10 8.98
N GLN A 52 -1.03 -0.87 10.10
CA GLN A 52 -2.37 -0.28 10.08
C GLN A 52 -2.34 1.16 9.55
N GLU A 53 -1.30 1.94 9.87
CA GLU A 53 -1.08 3.26 9.25
C GLU A 53 -0.84 3.13 7.75
N ALA A 54 -0.02 2.17 7.31
CA ALA A 54 0.24 1.92 5.90
C ALA A 54 -1.08 1.60 5.14
N LEU A 55 -1.93 0.76 5.73
CA LEU A 55 -3.21 0.38 5.15
C LEU A 55 -4.16 1.58 5.05
N GLN A 56 -4.31 2.36 6.12
CA GLN A 56 -5.13 3.57 6.09
C GLN A 56 -4.62 4.59 5.08
N THR A 57 -3.30 4.78 4.99
CA THR A 57 -2.67 5.68 4.03
C THR A 57 -2.96 5.24 2.60
N ALA A 58 -2.84 3.94 2.32
CA ALA A 58 -3.12 3.38 1.01
C ALA A 58 -4.59 3.58 0.61
N GLN A 59 -5.52 3.26 1.51
CA GLN A 59 -6.96 3.40 1.28
C GLN A 59 -7.36 4.87 1.03
N ARG A 60 -6.90 5.80 1.87
CA ARG A 60 -7.23 7.23 1.73
C ARG A 60 -6.65 7.85 0.46
N SER A 61 -5.53 7.33 -0.02
CA SER A 61 -4.82 7.87 -1.17
C SER A 61 -5.04 7.07 -2.46
N ASN A 62 -5.96 6.09 -2.44
CA ASN A 62 -6.22 5.18 -3.56
C ASN A 62 -4.96 4.47 -4.10
N VAL A 63 -4.00 4.16 -3.21
CA VAL A 63 -2.86 3.30 -3.56
C VAL A 63 -3.36 1.87 -3.64
N THR A 64 -3.13 1.22 -4.79
CA THR A 64 -3.63 -0.12 -5.11
C THR A 64 -2.51 -1.02 -5.64
N GLY A 65 -2.83 -2.27 -5.99
CA GLY A 65 -1.89 -3.22 -6.56
C GLY A 65 -0.84 -3.70 -5.57
N SER A 66 0.39 -3.88 -6.05
CA SER A 66 1.46 -4.57 -5.31
C SER A 66 1.82 -3.93 -3.96
N ALA A 67 1.75 -2.60 -3.84
CA ALA A 67 2.03 -1.91 -2.58
C ALA A 67 0.97 -2.21 -1.51
N LEU A 68 -0.31 -2.17 -1.87
CA LEU A 68 -1.41 -2.52 -0.98
C LEU A 68 -1.39 -4.02 -0.63
N ALA A 69 -1.13 -4.87 -1.63
CA ALA A 69 -1.00 -6.30 -1.43
C ALA A 69 0.11 -6.62 -0.42
N ARG A 70 1.26 -5.93 -0.50
CA ARG A 70 2.37 -6.10 0.44
C ARG A 70 2.01 -5.65 1.86
N THR A 71 1.21 -4.60 2.02
CA THR A 71 0.67 -4.20 3.33
C THR A 71 -0.20 -5.28 3.95
N TYR A 72 -1.13 -5.85 3.20
CA TYR A 72 -1.94 -6.96 3.69
C TYR A 72 -1.09 -8.20 3.97
N LEU A 73 -0.13 -8.52 3.12
CA LEU A 73 0.78 -9.64 3.33
C LEU A 73 1.56 -9.50 4.65
N ASN A 74 2.15 -8.33 4.89
CA ASN A 74 2.89 -8.04 6.12
C ASN A 74 1.97 -8.07 7.35
N LEU A 75 0.74 -7.55 7.26
CA LEU A 75 -0.26 -7.67 8.33
C LEU A 75 -0.55 -9.14 8.67
N GLY A 76 -0.64 -10.00 7.65
CA GLY A 76 -0.82 -11.44 7.83
C GLY A 76 0.36 -12.08 8.57
N VAL A 77 1.59 -11.73 8.19
CA VAL A 77 2.82 -12.19 8.86
C VAL A 77 2.83 -11.78 10.33
N VAL A 78 2.60 -10.50 10.64
CA VAL A 78 2.63 -10.00 12.03
C VAL A 78 1.48 -10.58 12.85
N ALA A 79 0.26 -10.70 12.29
CA ALA A 79 -0.88 -11.29 12.98
C ALA A 79 -0.60 -12.75 13.41
N ILE A 80 -0.06 -13.58 12.51
CA ILE A 80 0.24 -14.99 12.79
C ILE A 80 1.50 -15.12 13.64
N GLY A 81 2.62 -14.58 13.16
CA GLY A 81 3.92 -14.79 13.79
C GLY A 81 4.11 -14.01 15.08
N GLY A 82 3.49 -12.83 15.19
CA GLY A 82 3.59 -11.97 16.36
C GLY A 82 2.52 -12.23 17.42
N PHE A 83 1.27 -12.48 17.01
CA PHE A 83 0.14 -12.61 17.95
C PHE A 83 -0.50 -14.00 17.99
N GLY A 84 -0.10 -14.93 17.11
CA GLY A 84 -0.73 -16.24 17.01
C GLY A 84 -2.17 -16.21 16.45
N ASP A 85 -2.59 -15.09 15.86
CA ASP A 85 -3.95 -14.92 15.33
C ASP A 85 -4.03 -15.44 13.89
N ASN A 86 -4.20 -16.76 13.78
CA ASN A 86 -4.35 -17.45 12.50
C ASN A 86 -5.60 -17.00 11.71
N GLY A 87 -6.68 -16.65 12.41
CA GLY A 87 -7.93 -16.26 11.77
C GLY A 87 -7.80 -14.91 11.06
N GLN A 88 -7.27 -13.91 11.77
CA GLN A 88 -7.03 -12.59 11.20
C GLN A 88 -5.93 -12.64 10.13
N GLY A 89 -4.84 -13.39 10.38
CA GLY A 89 -3.76 -13.51 9.41
C GLY A 89 -4.21 -14.11 8.07
N LEU A 90 -5.06 -15.14 8.10
CA LEU A 90 -5.63 -15.73 6.88
C LEU A 90 -6.50 -14.72 6.09
N GLN A 91 -7.27 -13.89 6.80
CA GLN A 91 -8.06 -12.83 6.16
C GLN A 91 -7.14 -11.84 5.45
N TYR A 92 -6.07 -11.41 6.10
CA TYR A 92 -5.09 -10.50 5.49
C TYR A 92 -4.39 -11.12 4.28
N PHE A 93 -3.96 -12.38 4.34
CA PHE A 93 -3.40 -13.04 3.16
C PHE A 93 -4.39 -13.16 2.00
N THR A 94 -5.67 -13.36 2.30
CA THR A 94 -6.72 -13.36 1.29
C THR A 94 -6.86 -11.99 0.62
N GLU A 95 -6.84 -10.90 1.40
CA GLU A 95 -6.86 -9.54 0.86
C GLU A 95 -5.61 -9.21 0.06
N ALA A 96 -4.44 -9.70 0.47
CA ALA A 96 -3.19 -9.54 -0.28
C ALA A 96 -3.32 -10.12 -1.69
N LEU A 97 -3.81 -11.35 -1.81
CA LEU A 97 -4.04 -12.02 -3.10
C LEU A 97 -5.13 -11.36 -3.94
N ARG A 98 -6.16 -10.75 -3.31
CA ARG A 98 -7.17 -9.96 -4.01
C ARG A 98 -6.59 -8.68 -4.60
N ALA A 99 -5.71 -8.00 -3.85
CA ALA A 99 -5.06 -6.77 -4.29
C ALA A 99 -4.02 -7.03 -5.40
N ASP A 100 -3.26 -8.13 -5.29
CA ASP A 100 -2.32 -8.60 -6.30
C ASP A 100 -2.12 -10.11 -6.17
N GLY A 101 -2.68 -10.88 -7.10
CA GLY A 101 -2.58 -12.35 -7.09
C GLY A 101 -1.18 -12.90 -7.35
N SER A 102 -0.23 -12.04 -7.76
CA SER A 102 1.17 -12.40 -7.95
C SER A 102 2.06 -12.07 -6.75
N VAL A 103 1.48 -11.50 -5.68
CA VAL A 103 2.22 -11.15 -4.47
C VAL A 103 2.90 -12.38 -3.87
N GLN A 104 4.17 -12.22 -3.53
CA GLN A 104 4.97 -13.24 -2.87
C GLN A 104 5.43 -12.68 -1.53
N LEU A 105 5.55 -13.58 -0.55
CA LEU A 105 6.32 -13.30 0.66
C LEU A 105 7.69 -12.77 0.26
N ASP A 106 8.15 -11.75 0.97
CA ASP A 106 9.55 -11.38 0.85
C ASP A 106 10.35 -12.63 1.23
N PRO A 107 11.21 -13.16 0.35
CA PRO A 107 12.14 -14.18 0.76
C PRO A 107 12.91 -13.58 1.94
N LEU A 108 12.84 -14.22 3.11
CA LEU A 108 13.34 -13.69 4.38
C LEU A 108 14.70 -13.01 4.17
N THR A 109 14.70 -11.67 4.23
CA THR A 109 15.75 -10.68 3.85
C THR A 109 15.99 -10.45 2.35
#